data_AF-A0A7W1AID9-F1
#
_entry.id   AF-A0A7W1AID9-F1
#
_cell.length_a   1.000
_cell.length_b   1.000
_cell.length_c   1.000
_cell.angle_alpha   90.00
_cell.angle_beta   90.00
_cell.angle_gamma   90.00
#
_symmetry.space_group_name_H-M   'P 1'
#
loop_
_entity.id
_entity.type
_entity.pdbx_description
1 polymer ?
#
loop_
_entity_poly.entity_id
_entity_poly.type
_entity_poly.pdbx_seq_one_letter_code
_entity_poly.pdbx_strand_id
1 'polypeptide(L)'
;MPDASIDAPIVPPDAPSVLGAACTSTATEVARIVGATIDPYDRSFYGTAYRYGLFTRDADNDGKADVLVFEHISSAASGYQYRIRLFPRTATGFGAPVVSNFIVPQYGTERNYVGDFNGDNLLDIAFTYSTETPQRSPFVYLAMQQANKTFTVGARVDVSACNSSNDERLFGFAIADVDRDGKDDILTTVSYGGLGAAPAGLTLLKGTATGVSTGTCIASSGTTTPGIPNALYRAEGFYAGDFDGDGYDDVIASLDDKLRLFRQTAASTYVTFGADVAEPTWRVTYANIVAGRPKQDLVNADIKSTATDIKRFVVDPSGGLTAAPTTTIPQGDTNGSYGNIRGVVVGDLNGDKLTDVLAVGSQGANTTTPSTFSITCDRNAHWESKAGSFGTASVRDLRPIDYDGDGRTEVLANAGADVIIYSIQ
;
A
#
# COMPACT_ATOMS: atom_id res chain seq x y z
N MET A 1 5.77 8.43 44.76
CA MET A 1 5.50 7.02 45.13
C MET A 1 4.05 6.71 44.79
N PRO A 2 3.79 5.66 44.00
CA PRO A 2 4.53 5.17 42.83
C PRO A 2 3.81 5.67 41.54
N ASP A 3 4.52 6.11 40.50
CA ASP A 3 5.21 5.26 39.52
C ASP A 3 4.28 4.25 38.86
N ALA A 4 3.72 4.65 37.73
CA ALA A 4 3.27 3.75 36.69
C ALA A 4 4.03 4.18 35.43
N SER A 5 5.33 3.89 35.40
CA SER A 5 5.97 3.54 34.15
C SER A 5 5.06 2.50 33.48
N ILE A 6 4.44 2.89 32.36
CA ILE A 6 4.19 1.89 31.33
C ILE A 6 5.60 1.58 30.86
N ASP A 7 6.18 0.55 31.47
CA ASP A 7 7.30 -0.17 30.92
C ASP A 7 6.85 -0.58 29.52
N ALA A 8 7.19 0.25 28.53
CA ALA A 8 7.38 -0.24 27.19
C ALA A 8 8.30 -1.45 27.35
N PRO A 9 7.94 -2.63 26.81
CA PRO A 9 8.88 -3.74 26.82
C PRO A 9 10.16 -3.19 26.21
N ILE A 10 11.24 -3.20 27.00
CA ILE A 10 12.59 -3.10 26.46
C ILE A 10 12.71 -4.33 25.58
N VAL A 11 12.36 -4.18 24.29
CA VAL A 11 12.55 -5.22 23.30
C VAL A 11 14.06 -5.45 23.27
N PRO A 12 14.54 -6.66 23.59
CA PRO A 12 15.97 -6.94 23.51
C PRO A 12 16.42 -6.63 22.07
N PRO A 13 17.51 -5.88 21.87
CA PRO A 13 18.20 -5.93 20.59
C PRO A 13 18.63 -7.39 20.41
N ASP A 14 18.26 -7.96 19.27
CA ASP A 14 18.52 -9.34 18.87
C ASP A 14 17.54 -10.39 19.43
N ALA A 15 16.34 -10.41 18.85
CA ALA A 15 15.59 -11.68 18.77
C ALA A 15 16.53 -12.75 18.16
N PRO A 16 16.55 -13.99 18.70
CA PRO A 16 17.37 -15.07 18.14
C PRO A 16 17.06 -15.19 16.65
N SER A 17 18.10 -15.40 15.83
CA SER A 17 17.94 -15.59 14.39
C SER A 17 16.95 -16.72 14.16
N VAL A 18 15.70 -16.38 13.83
CA VAL A 18 14.70 -17.37 13.45
C VAL A 18 15.26 -18.01 12.20
N LEU A 19 15.60 -19.30 12.30
CA LEU A 19 15.92 -20.06 11.11
C LEU A 19 14.61 -20.13 10.33
N GLY A 20 14.55 -19.48 9.17
CA GLY A 20 13.34 -19.44 8.36
C GLY A 20 12.76 -20.83 8.12
N ALA A 21 11.46 -20.94 7.90
CA ALA A 21 10.77 -22.17 7.52
C ALA A 21 10.84 -22.38 6.01
N ALA A 22 10.62 -23.63 5.59
CA ALA A 22 10.80 -23.98 4.19
C ALA A 22 9.60 -23.47 3.42
N CYS A 23 9.78 -23.10 2.15
CA CYS A 23 8.64 -22.65 1.37
C CYS A 23 7.55 -23.72 1.29
N THR A 24 6.32 -23.27 1.37
CA THR A 24 5.12 -24.03 1.05
C THR A 24 4.72 -23.75 -0.40
N SER A 25 3.81 -24.53 -0.97
CA SER A 25 3.41 -24.31 -2.39
C SER A 25 1.98 -24.74 -2.72
N THR A 26 1.22 -25.17 -1.73
CA THR A 26 -0.17 -25.59 -1.88
C THR A 26 -1.06 -24.42 -1.50
N ALA A 27 -1.81 -23.88 -2.45
CA ALA A 27 -2.85 -22.90 -2.13
C ALA A 27 -4.15 -23.65 -1.80
N THR A 28 -4.69 -23.40 -0.61
CA THR A 28 -5.99 -23.91 -0.17
C THR A 28 -6.95 -22.75 -0.01
N GLU A 29 -8.10 -22.80 -0.68
CA GLU A 29 -9.17 -21.83 -0.46
C GLU A 29 -9.75 -21.98 0.96
N VAL A 30 -9.69 -20.90 1.73
CA VAL A 30 -10.19 -20.85 3.12
C VAL A 30 -11.43 -19.97 3.26
N ALA A 31 -11.67 -19.05 2.31
CA ALA A 31 -12.88 -18.24 2.25
C ALA A 31 -13.15 -17.72 0.83
N ARG A 32 -14.41 -17.37 0.55
CA ARG A 32 -14.84 -16.78 -0.71
C ARG A 32 -15.97 -15.77 -0.52
N ILE A 33 -15.86 -14.65 -1.23
CA ILE A 33 -16.91 -13.64 -1.40
C ILE A 33 -17.40 -13.73 -2.85
N VAL A 34 -18.64 -14.19 -3.02
CA VAL A 34 -19.23 -14.41 -4.35
C VAL A 34 -19.75 -13.10 -4.94
N GLY A 35 -19.43 -12.83 -6.21
CA GLY A 35 -19.98 -11.67 -6.94
C GLY A 35 -19.44 -10.31 -6.50
N ALA A 36 -18.23 -10.30 -5.93
CA ALA A 36 -17.44 -9.11 -5.63
C ALA A 36 -16.46 -8.85 -6.78
N THR A 37 -17.00 -8.41 -7.92
CA THR A 37 -16.20 -8.21 -9.13
C THR A 37 -15.39 -6.92 -9.04
N ILE A 38 -14.06 -7.06 -9.02
CA ILE A 38 -13.13 -5.97 -9.35
C ILE A 38 -12.86 -6.07 -10.85
N ASP A 39 -13.21 -5.00 -11.58
CA ASP A 39 -13.26 -4.93 -13.04
C ASP A 39 -12.09 -5.69 -13.71
N PRO A 40 -12.34 -6.67 -14.59
CA PRO A 40 -11.31 -7.49 -15.22
C PRO A 40 -10.37 -6.71 -16.16
N TYR A 41 -10.69 -5.46 -16.50
CA TYR A 41 -9.78 -4.57 -17.24
C TYR A 41 -8.80 -3.81 -16.36
N ASP A 42 -8.79 -4.08 -15.05
CA ASP A 42 -7.67 -3.71 -14.19
C ASP A 42 -6.42 -4.51 -14.63
N ARG A 43 -5.68 -3.94 -15.60
CA ARG A 43 -4.40 -4.46 -16.07
C ARG A 43 -3.24 -3.86 -15.27
N SER A 44 -3.51 -3.21 -14.15
CA SER A 44 -2.66 -2.16 -13.63
C SER A 44 -1.87 -2.61 -12.41
N PHE A 45 -1.22 -3.77 -12.53
CA PHE A 45 -0.04 -4.06 -11.70
C PHE A 45 1.12 -3.05 -12.00
N TYR A 46 1.00 -2.30 -13.11
CA TYR A 46 2.01 -1.37 -13.62
C TYR A 46 1.52 0.07 -13.63
N GLY A 47 1.71 0.81 -12.52
CA GLY A 47 1.89 2.27 -12.47
C GLY A 47 1.00 3.20 -13.30
N THR A 48 -0.16 2.76 -13.80
CA THR A 48 -1.03 3.51 -14.70
C THR A 48 -2.46 3.50 -14.18
N ALA A 49 -2.85 4.66 -13.62
CA ALA A 49 -4.20 5.14 -13.29
C ALA A 49 -5.16 4.11 -12.64
N TYR A 50 -5.23 4.17 -11.32
CA TYR A 50 -5.96 3.28 -10.43
C TYR A 50 -7.40 3.75 -10.26
N ARG A 51 -8.36 2.98 -10.77
CA ARG A 51 -9.79 3.25 -10.54
C ARG A 51 -10.44 2.26 -9.59
N TYR A 52 -9.78 1.15 -9.25
CA TYR A 52 -10.34 0.07 -8.43
C TYR A 52 -9.41 -0.29 -7.27
N GLY A 53 -9.98 -0.84 -6.21
CA GLY A 53 -9.22 -1.13 -4.99
C GLY A 53 -9.77 -2.32 -4.23
N LEU A 54 -8.86 -3.17 -3.79
CA LEU A 54 -9.07 -4.22 -2.80
C LEU A 54 -8.24 -3.87 -1.57
N PHE A 55 -8.90 -3.75 -0.42
CA PHE A 55 -8.27 -3.38 0.84
C PHE A 55 -8.66 -4.35 1.94
N THR A 56 -7.74 -4.54 2.90
CA THR A 56 -7.92 -5.39 4.07
C THR A 56 -7.44 -4.65 5.31
N ARG A 57 -8.35 -4.47 6.27
CA ARG A 57 -8.07 -3.93 7.61
C ARG A 57 -9.30 -4.22 8.47
N ASP A 58 -9.13 -4.25 9.78
CA ASP A 58 -10.26 -4.21 10.69
C ASP A 58 -10.98 -2.87 10.54
N ALA A 59 -12.17 -2.89 9.93
CA ALA A 59 -12.93 -1.69 9.60
C ALA A 59 -14.13 -1.50 10.55
N ASP A 60 -14.34 -2.40 11.50
CA ASP A 60 -15.38 -2.24 12.52
C ASP A 60 -14.86 -2.40 13.96
N ASN A 61 -13.54 -2.47 14.12
CA ASN A 61 -12.80 -2.56 15.37
C ASN A 61 -13.20 -3.82 16.18
N ASP A 62 -13.51 -4.92 15.48
CA ASP A 62 -13.85 -6.22 16.09
C ASP A 62 -12.63 -7.14 16.30
N GLY A 63 -11.44 -6.63 15.97
CA GLY A 63 -10.16 -7.32 16.04
C GLY A 63 -9.86 -8.20 14.84
N LYS A 64 -10.66 -8.15 13.77
CA LYS A 64 -10.46 -8.99 12.60
C LYS A 64 -10.37 -8.21 11.30
N ALA A 65 -9.54 -8.67 10.38
CA ALA A 65 -9.45 -8.06 9.06
C ALA A 65 -10.75 -8.26 8.25
N ASP A 66 -11.36 -7.13 7.85
CA ASP A 66 -12.46 -7.07 6.91
C ASP A 66 -11.95 -6.95 5.47
N VAL A 67 -12.87 -7.09 4.51
CA VAL A 67 -12.58 -6.88 3.08
C VAL A 67 -13.38 -5.70 2.55
N LEU A 68 -12.69 -4.73 1.98
CA LEU A 68 -13.30 -3.58 1.31
C LEU A 68 -13.01 -3.61 -0.19
N VAL A 69 -14.07 -3.50 -0.98
CA VAL A 69 -14.04 -3.53 -2.44
C VAL A 69 -14.55 -2.20 -2.99
N PHE A 70 -13.72 -1.55 -3.80
CA PHE A 70 -14.03 -0.29 -4.49
C PHE A 70 -14.27 -0.56 -5.97
N GLU A 71 -15.52 -0.35 -6.42
CA GLU A 71 -16.02 -0.71 -7.75
C GLU A 71 -16.50 0.53 -8.51
N HIS A 72 -16.21 0.63 -9.80
CA HIS A 72 -16.94 1.55 -10.69
C HIS A 72 -18.20 0.87 -11.18
N ILE A 73 -19.29 1.62 -11.13
CA ILE A 73 -20.59 1.16 -11.59
C ILE A 73 -20.82 1.63 -13.02
N SER A 74 -20.65 2.93 -13.27
CA SER A 74 -20.94 3.53 -14.57
C SER A 74 -20.28 4.90 -14.74
N SER A 75 -20.04 5.28 -15.99
CA SER A 75 -19.63 6.63 -16.36
C SER A 75 -20.83 7.37 -16.95
N ALA A 76 -21.15 8.55 -16.44
CA ALA A 76 -22.21 9.41 -16.95
C ALA A 76 -21.68 10.84 -17.18
N ALA A 77 -22.42 11.64 -17.97
CA ALA A 77 -22.07 13.05 -18.17
C ALA A 77 -22.07 13.85 -16.86
N SER A 78 -22.81 13.39 -15.84
CA SER A 78 -22.87 14.00 -14.50
C SER A 78 -21.74 13.56 -13.56
N GLY A 79 -20.85 12.65 -13.98
CA GLY A 79 -19.76 12.12 -13.16
C GLY A 79 -19.62 10.59 -13.25
N TYR A 80 -18.63 10.07 -12.55
CA TYR A 80 -18.36 8.64 -12.44
C TYR A 80 -19.01 8.09 -11.17
N GLN A 81 -19.82 7.04 -11.31
CA GLN A 81 -20.49 6.37 -10.21
C GLN A 81 -19.60 5.26 -9.66
N TYR A 82 -19.37 5.30 -8.36
CA TYR A 82 -18.60 4.29 -7.64
C TYR A 82 -19.40 3.69 -6.50
N ARG A 83 -18.96 2.51 -6.10
CA ARG A 83 -19.50 1.74 -4.96
C ARG A 83 -18.35 1.26 -4.09
N ILE A 84 -18.51 1.47 -2.79
CA ILE A 84 -17.74 0.76 -1.76
C ILE A 84 -18.62 -0.36 -1.22
N ARG A 85 -18.09 -1.59 -1.19
CA ARG A 85 -18.67 -2.72 -0.47
C ARG A 85 -17.70 -3.12 0.64
N LEU A 86 -18.13 -2.95 1.87
CA LEU A 86 -17.43 -3.48 3.04
C LEU A 86 -18.07 -4.82 3.40
N PHE A 87 -17.26 -5.87 3.46
CA PHE A 87 -17.63 -7.22 3.87
C PHE A 87 -17.06 -7.49 5.25
N PRO A 88 -17.86 -7.35 6.32
CA PRO A 88 -17.39 -7.60 7.68
C PRO A 88 -17.05 -9.07 7.87
N ARG A 89 -15.95 -9.38 8.55
CA ARG A 89 -15.58 -10.74 8.88
C ARG A 89 -16.49 -11.27 9.99
N THR A 90 -16.85 -12.54 9.85
CA THR A 90 -17.64 -13.31 10.82
C THR A 90 -16.83 -14.52 11.28
N ALA A 91 -17.36 -15.29 12.22
CA ALA A 91 -16.68 -16.49 12.71
C ALA A 91 -16.44 -17.56 11.64
N THR A 92 -17.18 -17.56 10.53
CA THR A 92 -17.14 -18.62 9.50
C THR A 92 -16.95 -18.09 8.07
N GLY A 93 -16.58 -16.83 7.89
CA GLY A 93 -16.51 -16.19 6.57
C GLY A 93 -16.88 -14.72 6.60
N PHE A 94 -17.56 -14.22 5.58
CA PHE A 94 -17.97 -12.82 5.47
C PHE A 94 -19.48 -12.64 5.57
N GLY A 95 -19.90 -11.56 6.24
CA GLY A 95 -21.30 -11.14 6.29
C GLY A 95 -21.80 -10.54 4.98
N ALA A 96 -23.08 -10.19 4.94
CA ALA A 96 -23.63 -9.40 3.83
C ALA A 96 -22.92 -8.03 3.77
N PRO A 97 -22.60 -7.52 2.56
CA PRO A 97 -21.86 -6.28 2.45
C PRO A 97 -22.69 -5.09 2.88
N VAL A 98 -22.04 -4.15 3.57
CA VAL A 98 -22.53 -2.78 3.72
C VAL A 98 -22.11 -2.00 2.48
N VAL A 99 -23.08 -1.37 1.80
CA VAL A 99 -22.89 -0.78 0.48
C VAL A 99 -23.06 0.73 0.54
N SER A 100 -22.07 1.46 0.04
CA SER A 100 -22.11 2.91 -0.11
C SER A 100 -21.88 3.28 -1.57
N ASN A 101 -22.78 4.07 -2.17
CA ASN A 101 -22.63 4.54 -3.54
C ASN A 101 -22.44 6.05 -3.55
N PHE A 102 -21.60 6.55 -4.43
CA PHE A 102 -21.32 7.97 -4.55
C PHE A 102 -20.89 8.32 -5.98
N ILE A 103 -20.85 9.62 -6.25
CA ILE A 103 -20.47 10.19 -7.54
C ILE A 103 -19.24 11.05 -7.31
N VAL A 104 -18.21 10.81 -8.11
CA VAL A 104 -17.06 11.70 -8.22
C VAL A 104 -17.11 12.42 -9.56
N PRO A 105 -16.43 13.56 -9.72
CA PRO A 105 -16.43 14.29 -10.99
C PRO A 105 -15.92 13.45 -12.18
N GLN A 106 -16.11 14.03 -13.37
CA GLN A 106 -15.65 13.44 -14.63
C GLN A 106 -14.17 13.03 -14.51
N TYR A 107 -13.83 11.86 -15.07
CA TYR A 107 -12.53 11.17 -15.12
C TYR A 107 -12.23 10.18 -14.00
N GLY A 108 -13.06 10.14 -12.96
CA GLY A 108 -12.99 9.14 -11.90
C GLY A 108 -11.78 9.33 -10.98
N THR A 109 -11.57 8.40 -10.06
CA THR A 109 -10.42 8.45 -9.14
C THR A 109 -9.13 8.00 -9.84
N GLU A 110 -7.97 8.50 -9.38
CA GLU A 110 -6.66 8.15 -9.93
C GLU A 110 -5.87 7.20 -9.05
N ARG A 111 -5.98 7.31 -7.73
CA ARG A 111 -5.36 6.48 -6.68
C ARG A 111 -6.27 6.44 -5.47
N ASN A 112 -6.25 5.33 -4.75
CA ASN A 112 -7.07 5.12 -3.55
C ASN A 112 -6.16 4.63 -2.42
N TYR A 113 -6.36 5.18 -1.23
CA TYR A 113 -5.59 4.92 -0.02
C TYR A 113 -6.56 4.77 1.15
N VAL A 114 -6.12 4.12 2.23
CA VAL A 114 -6.90 3.95 3.46
C VAL A 114 -6.14 4.49 4.65
N GLY A 115 -6.85 5.02 5.64
CA GLY A 115 -6.31 5.60 6.87
C GLY A 115 -7.42 5.94 7.86
N ASP A 116 -7.06 6.37 9.06
CA ASP A 116 -7.95 6.96 10.07
C ASP A 116 -7.71 8.47 10.12
N PHE A 117 -8.41 9.25 9.30
CA PHE A 117 -8.13 10.69 9.15
C PHE A 117 -8.74 11.52 10.29
N ASN A 118 -9.71 10.96 11.02
CA ASN A 118 -10.44 11.68 12.07
C ASN A 118 -10.19 11.19 13.50
N GLY A 119 -9.47 10.09 13.66
CA GLY A 119 -9.04 9.54 14.94
C GLY A 119 -10.14 8.75 15.63
N ASP A 120 -11.14 8.28 14.88
CA ASP A 120 -12.23 7.47 15.43
C ASP A 120 -11.94 5.96 15.39
N ASN A 121 -10.75 5.57 14.91
CA ASN A 121 -10.27 4.20 14.71
C ASN A 121 -11.12 3.39 13.72
N LEU A 122 -11.89 4.05 12.86
CA LEU A 122 -12.55 3.45 11.71
C LEU A 122 -11.70 3.65 10.46
N LEU A 123 -11.95 2.80 9.46
CA LEU A 123 -11.20 2.83 8.21
C LEU A 123 -11.83 3.85 7.24
N ASP A 124 -11.17 4.97 7.02
CA ASP A 124 -11.52 5.92 5.97
C ASP A 124 -10.79 5.63 4.66
N ILE A 125 -11.25 6.27 3.58
CA ILE A 125 -10.66 6.13 2.25
C ILE A 125 -10.35 7.51 1.68
N ALA A 126 -9.09 7.73 1.31
CA ALA A 126 -8.68 8.87 0.51
C ALA A 126 -8.59 8.47 -0.96
N PHE A 127 -9.17 9.27 -1.85
CA PHE A 127 -9.04 9.07 -3.28
C PHE A 127 -8.58 10.34 -3.99
N THR A 128 -7.59 10.18 -4.86
CA THR A 128 -6.95 11.27 -5.57
C THR A 128 -7.65 11.52 -6.90
N TYR A 129 -7.62 12.76 -7.34
CA TYR A 129 -8.28 13.21 -8.55
C TYR A 129 -7.53 14.40 -9.15
N SER A 130 -7.23 14.38 -10.44
CA SER A 130 -6.69 15.54 -11.13
C SER A 130 -7.69 16.03 -12.17
N THR A 131 -7.93 17.35 -12.25
CA THR A 131 -8.70 17.92 -13.37
C THR A 131 -7.96 17.69 -14.69
N GLU A 132 -8.69 17.75 -15.81
CA GLU A 132 -8.10 17.63 -17.15
C GLU A 132 -7.73 18.98 -17.79
N THR A 133 -7.18 18.90 -19.00
CA THR A 133 -6.62 20.02 -19.78
C THR A 133 -7.60 21.19 -20.00
N PRO A 134 -7.09 22.44 -20.19
CA PRO A 134 -5.69 22.82 -20.34
C PRO A 134 -4.91 22.99 -19.03
N GLN A 135 -5.58 22.96 -17.87
CA GLN A 135 -4.99 23.18 -16.55
C GLN A 135 -5.37 22.06 -15.60
N ARG A 136 -4.37 21.31 -15.13
CA ARG A 136 -4.55 20.23 -14.18
C ARG A 136 -4.34 20.76 -12.76
N SER A 137 -5.26 20.41 -11.88
CA SER A 137 -5.18 20.65 -10.44
C SER A 137 -5.50 19.34 -9.73
N PRO A 138 -4.58 18.81 -8.90
CA PRO A 138 -4.81 17.64 -8.08
C PRO A 138 -5.66 17.97 -6.84
N PHE A 139 -6.50 17.02 -6.48
CA PHE A 139 -7.39 17.05 -5.33
C PHE A 139 -7.39 15.69 -4.64
N VAL A 140 -7.78 15.70 -3.37
CA VAL A 140 -8.17 14.51 -2.61
C VAL A 140 -9.62 14.64 -2.20
N TYR A 141 -10.35 13.54 -2.22
CA TYR A 141 -11.62 13.39 -1.52
C TYR A 141 -11.45 12.36 -0.42
N LEU A 142 -12.22 12.51 0.65
CA LEU A 142 -12.31 11.53 1.71
C LEU A 142 -13.70 10.90 1.72
N ALA A 143 -13.75 9.59 1.76
CA ALA A 143 -14.92 8.82 2.16
C ALA A 143 -14.72 8.41 3.62
N MET A 144 -15.42 9.10 4.53
CA MET A 144 -15.33 8.87 5.95
C MET A 144 -16.26 7.74 6.36
N GLN A 145 -15.75 6.74 7.08
CA GLN A 145 -16.60 5.67 7.59
C GLN A 145 -17.49 6.20 8.71
N GLN A 146 -18.71 5.69 8.76
CA GLN A 146 -19.70 6.03 9.76
C GLN A 146 -19.88 4.86 10.71
N ALA A 147 -20.40 5.09 11.92
CA ALA A 147 -20.65 4.04 12.91
C ALA A 147 -21.55 2.89 12.41
N ASN A 148 -22.38 3.13 11.39
CA ASN A 148 -23.20 2.10 10.74
C ASN A 148 -22.47 1.37 9.58
N LYS A 149 -21.14 1.55 9.48
CA LYS A 149 -20.24 0.98 8.46
C LYS A 149 -20.47 1.48 7.03
N THR A 150 -21.32 2.50 6.84
CA THR A 150 -21.45 3.19 5.55
C THR A 150 -20.37 4.27 5.40
N PHE A 151 -20.16 4.74 4.18
CA PHE A 151 -19.15 5.74 3.84
C PHE A 151 -19.82 7.01 3.33
N THR A 152 -19.41 8.16 3.87
CA THR A 152 -19.85 9.47 3.40
C THR A 152 -18.70 10.22 2.75
N VAL A 153 -18.88 10.60 1.48
CA VAL A 153 -17.88 11.37 0.74
C VAL A 153 -17.99 12.86 1.08
N GLY A 154 -16.89 13.44 1.55
CA GLY A 154 -16.76 14.86 1.84
C GLY A 154 -16.48 15.71 0.60
N ALA A 155 -16.29 17.01 0.83
CA ALA A 155 -15.83 17.92 -0.21
C ALA A 155 -14.38 17.59 -0.62
N ARG A 156 -14.03 17.90 -1.87
CA ARG A 156 -12.64 17.80 -2.33
C ARG A 156 -11.76 18.81 -1.61
N VAL A 157 -10.53 18.41 -1.31
CA VAL A 157 -9.48 19.25 -0.76
C VAL A 157 -8.39 19.43 -1.81
N ASP A 158 -7.99 20.67 -2.02
CA ASP A 158 -6.90 21.03 -2.91
C ASP A 158 -5.55 20.65 -2.27
N VAL A 159 -4.71 19.93 -3.02
CA VAL A 159 -3.38 19.51 -2.56
C VAL A 159 -2.24 20.31 -3.21
N SER A 160 -2.56 21.31 -4.01
CA SER A 160 -1.61 22.22 -4.67
C SER A 160 -1.24 23.43 -3.81
N ALA A 161 -1.05 23.24 -2.50
CA ALA A 161 -0.81 24.35 -1.58
C ALA A 161 0.48 25.15 -1.87
N CYS A 162 1.46 24.53 -2.54
CA CYS A 162 2.69 25.19 -2.96
C CYS A 162 2.56 25.97 -4.29
N ASN A 163 1.41 25.87 -4.98
CA ASN A 163 0.92 26.59 -6.16
C ASN A 163 1.98 27.38 -6.95
N SER A 164 2.72 26.69 -7.82
CA SER A 164 3.78 27.35 -8.61
C SER A 164 3.63 27.21 -10.12
N SER A 165 2.58 26.52 -10.60
CA SER A 165 2.23 26.48 -12.01
C SER A 165 0.73 26.34 -12.25
N ASN A 166 0.28 26.59 -13.47
CA ASN A 166 -1.10 26.38 -13.89
C ASN A 166 -1.38 24.95 -14.41
N ASP A 167 -0.41 24.04 -14.29
CA ASP A 167 -0.51 22.66 -14.76
C ASP A 167 0.22 21.70 -13.82
N GLU A 168 -0.53 21.13 -12.88
CA GLU A 168 -0.02 20.42 -11.73
C GLU A 168 -0.43 18.95 -11.73
N ARG A 169 0.43 18.10 -11.16
CA ARG A 169 0.22 16.65 -11.10
C ARG A 169 0.67 16.08 -9.77
N LEU A 170 -0.12 15.17 -9.22
CA LEU A 170 0.22 14.43 -8.02
C LEU A 170 1.31 13.37 -8.30
N PHE A 171 2.34 13.29 -7.45
CA PHE A 171 3.42 12.31 -7.55
C PHE A 171 3.50 11.44 -6.29
N GLY A 172 4.28 11.86 -5.29
CA GLY A 172 4.39 11.18 -4.02
C GLY A 172 3.12 11.33 -3.21
N PHE A 173 2.68 10.27 -2.55
CA PHE A 173 1.52 10.27 -1.67
C PHE A 173 1.73 9.25 -0.57
N ALA A 174 1.65 9.69 0.68
CA ALA A 174 1.73 8.86 1.87
C ALA A 174 0.61 9.23 2.84
N ILE A 175 0.15 8.20 3.57
CA ILE A 175 -0.70 8.30 4.75
C ILE A 175 0.21 8.01 5.95
N ALA A 176 0.32 8.94 6.89
CA ALA A 176 1.17 8.82 8.07
C ALA A 176 0.74 9.82 9.15
N ASP A 177 0.90 9.51 10.43
CA ASP A 177 0.71 10.47 11.53
C ASP A 177 1.94 11.40 11.64
N VAL A 178 1.97 12.46 10.80
CA VAL A 178 3.12 13.35 10.65
C VAL A 178 3.29 14.26 11.87
N ASP A 179 2.22 14.62 12.56
CA ASP A 179 2.28 15.49 13.74
C ASP A 179 2.05 14.80 15.10
N ARG A 180 1.93 13.47 15.09
CA ARG A 180 1.82 12.60 16.27
C ARG A 180 0.57 12.89 17.10
N ASP A 181 -0.53 13.19 16.43
CA ASP A 181 -1.80 13.52 17.08
C ASP A 181 -2.80 12.34 17.13
N GLY A 182 -2.38 11.17 16.63
CA GLY A 182 -3.17 9.95 16.55
C GLY A 182 -4.14 9.90 15.37
N LYS A 183 -4.06 10.84 14.43
CA LYS A 183 -4.78 10.80 13.15
C LYS A 183 -3.79 10.66 12.02
N ASP A 184 -4.24 9.98 10.98
CA ASP A 184 -3.48 9.90 9.76
C ASP A 184 -3.52 11.25 9.02
N ASP A 185 -2.34 11.72 8.63
CA ASP A 185 -2.15 12.89 7.76
C ASP A 185 -1.92 12.43 6.31
N ILE A 186 -2.02 13.38 5.37
CA ILE A 186 -1.63 13.18 3.98
C ILE A 186 -0.39 14.02 3.68
N LEU A 187 0.69 13.33 3.32
CA LEU A 187 1.91 13.92 2.80
C LEU A 187 2.01 13.67 1.30
N THR A 188 2.05 14.73 0.49
CA THR A 188 2.07 14.58 -0.97
C THR A 188 2.97 15.58 -1.68
N THR A 189 3.58 15.15 -2.78
CA THR A 189 4.30 16.03 -3.69
C THR A 189 3.51 16.30 -4.96
N VAL A 190 3.65 17.53 -5.46
CA VAL A 190 3.01 18.00 -6.68
C VAL A 190 4.09 18.51 -7.64
N SER A 191 4.02 18.11 -8.91
CA SER A 191 4.89 18.67 -9.97
C SER A 191 4.29 19.87 -10.67
N TYR A 192 5.17 20.64 -11.30
CA TYR A 192 4.85 21.89 -11.97
C TYR A 192 5.25 21.82 -13.44
N GLY A 193 4.30 21.98 -14.36
CA GLY A 193 4.56 22.03 -15.80
C GLY A 193 4.32 20.72 -16.58
N GLY A 194 3.57 19.78 -16.00
CA GLY A 194 3.04 18.62 -16.72
C GLY A 194 3.89 17.34 -16.73
N LEU A 195 3.63 16.45 -17.70
CA LEU A 195 4.22 15.10 -17.77
C LEU A 195 5.74 15.17 -17.94
N GLY A 196 6.47 14.81 -16.88
CA GLY A 196 7.92 14.69 -16.88
C GLY A 196 8.67 15.79 -16.10
N ALA A 197 7.95 16.79 -15.56
CA ALA A 197 8.55 17.71 -14.62
C ALA A 197 8.67 17.06 -13.24
N ALA A 198 9.84 17.20 -12.61
CA ALA A 198 10.06 16.72 -11.25
C ALA A 198 9.13 17.42 -10.25
N PRO A 199 8.73 16.73 -9.16
CA PRO A 199 7.98 17.34 -8.08
C PRO A 199 8.75 18.52 -7.47
N ALA A 200 8.04 19.59 -7.11
CA ALA A 200 8.67 20.83 -6.66
C ALA A 200 7.96 21.50 -5.48
N GLY A 201 6.97 20.83 -4.89
CA GLY A 201 6.35 21.22 -3.63
C GLY A 201 5.87 20.01 -2.84
N LEU A 202 5.99 20.11 -1.52
CA LEU A 202 5.49 19.17 -0.52
C LEU A 202 4.33 19.82 0.21
N THR A 203 3.16 19.21 0.08
CA THR A 203 1.93 19.62 0.76
C THR A 203 1.62 18.64 1.88
N LEU A 204 1.26 19.18 3.04
CA LEU A 204 0.70 18.44 4.18
C LEU A 204 -0.77 18.80 4.36
N LEU A 205 -1.63 17.79 4.49
CA LEU A 205 -3.01 17.93 4.95
C LEU A 205 -3.09 17.15 6.25
N LYS A 206 -3.38 17.83 7.35
CA LYS A 206 -3.42 17.20 8.67
C LYS A 206 -4.74 16.49 8.89
N GLY A 207 -4.75 15.35 9.56
CA GLY A 207 -5.93 14.71 10.11
C GLY A 207 -6.68 15.67 11.05
N THR A 208 -8.00 15.57 11.05
CA THR A 208 -8.91 16.41 11.83
C THR A 208 -10.16 15.63 12.14
N ALA A 209 -10.93 16.04 13.16
CA ALA A 209 -12.20 15.40 13.51
C ALA A 209 -13.24 15.31 12.36
N THR A 210 -13.01 15.99 11.23
CA THR A 210 -13.90 15.99 10.04
C THR A 210 -13.21 15.48 8.76
N GLY A 211 -12.11 14.74 8.87
CA GLY A 211 -11.30 14.30 7.73
C GLY A 211 -9.95 15.00 7.75
N VAL A 212 -9.60 15.78 6.73
CA VAL A 212 -8.30 16.50 6.69
C VAL A 212 -8.42 18.02 6.61
N SER A 213 -7.35 18.71 7.01
CA SER A 213 -7.20 20.16 6.90
C SER A 213 -7.09 20.61 5.44
N THR A 214 -7.17 21.92 5.21
CA THR A 214 -6.68 22.50 3.95
C THR A 214 -5.19 22.20 3.76
N GLY A 215 -4.76 21.96 2.52
CA GLY A 215 -3.35 21.74 2.21
C GLY A 215 -2.48 22.91 2.63
N THR A 216 -1.34 22.60 3.25
CA THR A 216 -0.30 23.56 3.64
C THR A 216 0.99 23.24 2.89
N CYS A 217 1.58 24.24 2.22
CA CYS A 217 2.91 24.07 1.63
C CYS A 217 3.96 24.04 2.74
N ILE A 218 4.60 22.88 2.94
CA ILE A 218 5.60 22.70 4.00
C ILE A 218 7.03 22.65 3.47
N ALA A 219 7.23 22.37 2.18
CA ALA A 219 8.54 22.53 1.55
C ALA A 219 8.44 22.78 0.04
N SER A 220 9.26 23.68 -0.49
CA SER A 220 9.40 23.95 -1.93
C SER A 220 10.75 24.64 -2.19
N SER A 221 11.00 25.13 -3.41
CA SER A 221 12.17 25.98 -3.67
C SER A 221 12.12 27.32 -2.93
N GLY A 222 10.92 27.83 -2.61
CA GLY A 222 10.70 29.10 -1.92
C GLY A 222 10.20 28.97 -0.47
N THR A 223 9.94 27.74 -0.01
CA THR A 223 9.37 27.46 1.31
C THR A 223 10.23 26.43 2.02
N THR A 224 10.67 26.75 3.23
CA THR A 224 11.42 25.83 4.09
C THR A 224 10.78 25.80 5.47
N THR A 225 10.36 24.62 5.93
CA THR A 225 9.82 24.45 7.27
C THR A 225 10.88 23.80 8.16
N PRO A 226 11.20 24.39 9.33
CA PRO A 226 12.11 23.77 10.29
C PRO A 226 11.67 22.34 10.63
N GLY A 227 12.61 21.40 10.66
CA GLY A 227 12.31 20.00 10.92
C GLY A 227 11.88 19.20 9.68
N ILE A 228 11.59 19.83 8.53
CA ILE A 228 11.26 19.12 7.28
C ILE A 228 12.46 19.19 6.32
N PRO A 229 13.12 18.06 5.99
CA PRO A 229 14.22 18.04 5.05
C PRO A 229 13.81 18.44 3.63
N ASN A 230 14.56 19.37 3.02
CA ASN A 230 14.30 19.85 1.65
C ASN A 230 14.33 18.76 0.58
N ALA A 231 14.93 17.59 0.83
CA ALA A 231 14.92 16.51 -0.16
C ALA A 231 13.52 15.88 -0.34
N LEU A 232 12.62 15.98 0.65
CA LEU A 232 11.30 15.36 0.58
C LEU A 232 10.40 15.94 -0.52
N TYR A 233 10.49 17.24 -0.83
CA TYR A 233 9.60 17.86 -1.82
C TYR A 233 9.86 17.40 -3.26
N ARG A 234 10.98 16.71 -3.51
CA ARG A 234 11.36 16.15 -4.82
C ARG A 234 10.96 14.69 -4.99
N ALA A 235 10.36 14.09 -3.97
CA ALA A 235 9.99 12.68 -4.02
C ALA A 235 8.94 12.41 -5.09
N GLU A 236 9.19 11.43 -5.96
CA GLU A 236 8.22 10.92 -6.94
C GLU A 236 7.26 9.90 -6.34
N GLY A 237 7.65 9.29 -5.22
CA GLY A 237 6.87 8.30 -4.47
C GLY A 237 7.21 8.33 -2.99
N PHE A 238 6.26 7.96 -2.15
CA PHE A 238 6.46 7.81 -0.71
C PHE A 238 6.03 6.42 -0.26
N TYR A 239 6.72 5.90 0.74
CA TYR A 239 6.34 4.74 1.53
C TYR A 239 6.43 5.17 2.99
N ALA A 240 5.31 5.09 3.70
CA ALA A 240 5.25 5.43 5.11
C ALA A 240 5.13 4.17 5.95
N GLY A 241 5.73 4.22 7.15
CA GLY A 241 5.65 3.16 8.13
C GLY A 241 6.81 3.18 9.10
N ASP A 242 6.68 2.44 10.20
CA ASP A 242 7.75 2.28 11.19
C ASP A 242 8.85 1.33 10.66
N PHE A 243 9.85 1.88 9.97
CA PHE A 243 10.91 1.08 9.35
C PHE A 243 12.05 0.73 10.31
N ASP A 244 12.13 1.37 11.47
CA ASP A 244 13.20 1.18 12.44
C ASP A 244 12.77 0.61 13.79
N GLY A 245 11.47 0.50 14.02
CA GLY A 245 10.84 -0.10 15.20
C GLY A 245 10.70 0.86 16.39
N ASP A 246 10.73 2.17 16.17
CA ASP A 246 10.58 3.17 17.24
C ASP A 246 9.12 3.55 17.55
N GLY A 247 8.17 2.98 16.81
CA GLY A 247 6.74 3.16 16.98
C GLY A 247 6.15 4.34 16.23
N TYR A 248 6.93 5.03 15.39
CA TYR A 248 6.48 6.17 14.60
C TYR A 248 6.62 5.93 13.10
N ASP A 249 5.76 6.59 12.31
CA ASP A 249 5.83 6.48 10.86
C ASP A 249 7.01 7.29 10.29
N ASP A 250 8.01 6.56 9.83
CA ASP A 250 9.06 7.06 8.97
C ASP A 250 8.57 7.21 7.53
N VAL A 251 9.35 7.91 6.70
CA VAL A 251 9.08 8.05 5.28
C VAL A 251 10.28 7.61 4.47
N ILE A 252 10.10 6.64 3.58
CA ILE A 252 11.04 6.35 2.50
C ILE A 252 10.55 7.08 1.25
N ALA A 253 11.39 7.98 0.74
CA ALA A 253 11.13 8.68 -0.51
C ALA A 253 11.82 8.00 -1.70
N SER A 254 11.07 7.82 -2.76
CA SER A 254 11.56 7.56 -4.10
C SER A 254 11.96 8.88 -4.75
N LEU A 255 13.24 9.03 -5.07
CA LEU A 255 13.84 10.19 -5.76
C LEU A 255 14.46 9.69 -7.06
N ASP A 256 14.55 10.50 -8.11
CA ASP A 256 14.96 10.14 -9.49
C ASP A 256 15.84 8.86 -9.66
N ASP A 257 16.93 8.73 -8.90
CA ASP A 257 17.90 7.63 -8.97
C ASP A 257 18.09 6.84 -7.66
N LYS A 258 17.34 7.15 -6.60
CA LYS A 258 17.58 6.58 -5.26
C LYS A 258 16.37 6.54 -4.33
N LEU A 259 16.42 5.59 -3.39
CA LEU A 259 15.61 5.58 -2.19
C LEU A 259 16.35 6.27 -1.05
N ARG A 260 15.62 7.04 -0.25
CA ARG A 260 16.13 7.67 0.96
C ARG A 260 15.13 7.53 2.11
N LEU A 261 15.62 7.11 3.27
CA LEU A 261 14.86 7.07 4.51
C LEU A 261 14.91 8.43 5.22
N PHE A 262 13.75 8.87 5.68
CA PHE A 262 13.55 10.03 6.53
C PHE A 262 12.90 9.54 7.82
N ARG A 263 13.68 9.54 8.91
CA ARG A 263 13.19 9.11 10.21
C ARG A 263 12.39 10.20 10.90
N GLN A 264 11.23 9.89 11.43
CA GLN A 264 10.47 10.85 12.24
C GLN A 264 11.04 10.92 13.66
N THR A 265 11.53 12.07 14.09
CA THR A 265 12.16 12.20 15.44
C THR A 265 11.29 12.95 16.44
N ALA A 266 10.32 13.72 15.96
CA ALA A 266 9.30 14.41 16.75
C ALA A 266 8.13 14.77 15.84
N ALA A 267 7.04 15.29 16.43
CA ALA A 267 5.93 15.87 15.68
C ALA A 267 6.43 16.82 14.58
N SER A 268 6.03 16.56 13.34
CA SER A 268 6.40 17.30 12.12
C SER A 268 7.91 17.48 11.94
N THR A 269 8.72 16.56 12.45
CA THR A 269 10.18 16.62 12.36
C THR A 269 10.75 15.31 11.82
N TYR A 270 11.39 15.40 10.65
CA TYR A 270 12.12 14.32 10.02
C TYR A 270 13.62 14.62 9.93
N VAL A 271 14.44 13.59 10.03
CA VAL A 271 15.88 13.66 9.73
C VAL A 271 16.19 12.74 8.57
N THR A 272 17.06 13.16 7.66
CA THR A 272 17.64 12.21 6.70
C THR A 272 18.43 11.18 7.47
N PHE A 273 18.11 9.92 7.25
CA PHE A 273 18.65 8.83 8.03
C PHE A 273 19.27 7.79 7.10
N GLY A 274 20.55 7.49 7.33
CA GLY A 274 21.28 6.52 6.51
C GLY A 274 21.82 7.04 5.18
N ALA A 275 22.41 6.10 4.43
CA ALA A 275 22.87 6.32 3.06
C ALA A 275 21.73 6.12 2.05
N ASP A 276 21.88 6.76 0.89
CA ASP A 276 21.00 6.52 -0.24
C ASP A 276 21.22 5.11 -0.80
N VAL A 277 20.14 4.47 -1.24
CA VAL A 277 20.24 3.22 -2.00
C VAL A 277 19.79 3.46 -3.43
N ALA A 278 20.54 2.96 -4.40
CA ALA A 278 20.20 3.08 -5.80
C ALA A 278 18.80 2.51 -6.07
N GLU A 279 17.99 3.28 -6.78
CA GLU A 279 16.64 2.85 -7.12
C GLU A 279 16.62 1.87 -8.30
N PRO A 280 15.82 0.79 -8.24
CA PRO A 280 15.55 -0.04 -9.41
C PRO A 280 14.73 0.74 -10.45
N THR A 281 14.84 0.42 -11.75
CA THR A 281 14.34 1.28 -12.83
C THR A 281 12.86 1.04 -13.21
N TRP A 282 12.19 0.00 -12.69
CA TRP A 282 10.76 -0.32 -12.88
C TRP A 282 10.20 -1.02 -11.63
N ARG A 283 9.05 -0.58 -11.07
CA ARG A 283 8.73 -0.85 -9.66
C ARG A 283 7.28 -1.21 -9.38
N VAL A 284 7.10 -2.21 -8.52
CA VAL A 284 6.14 -2.11 -7.41
C VAL A 284 6.90 -2.33 -6.11
N THR A 285 6.81 -1.38 -5.20
CA THR A 285 7.46 -1.46 -3.88
C THR A 285 6.38 -1.53 -2.82
N TYR A 286 6.60 -2.41 -1.86
CA TYR A 286 5.68 -2.71 -0.78
C TYR A 286 6.38 -2.38 0.53
N ALA A 287 5.72 -1.59 1.37
CA ALA A 287 5.98 -1.60 2.80
C ALA A 287 5.18 -2.76 3.38
N ASN A 288 5.84 -3.66 4.13
CA ASN A 288 5.22 -4.84 4.69
C ASN A 288 5.46 -4.89 6.21
N ILE A 289 4.38 -5.09 6.97
CA ILE A 289 4.44 -5.44 8.38
C ILE A 289 4.33 -6.96 8.47
N VAL A 290 5.34 -7.61 9.04
CA VAL A 290 5.23 -9.01 9.45
C VAL A 290 4.82 -9.07 10.91
N ALA A 291 3.75 -9.81 11.21
CA ALA A 291 3.20 -9.91 12.56
C ALA A 291 4.26 -10.34 13.58
N GLY A 292 4.30 -9.65 14.72
CA GLY A 292 5.26 -9.91 15.79
C GLY A 292 6.67 -9.38 15.53
N ARG A 293 6.88 -8.57 14.49
CA ARG A 293 8.10 -7.77 14.32
C ARG A 293 7.86 -6.30 14.68
N PRO A 294 8.85 -5.63 15.31
CA PRO A 294 8.73 -4.22 15.67
C PRO A 294 8.84 -3.29 14.46
N LYS A 295 9.46 -3.74 13.36
CA LYS A 295 9.76 -2.89 12.19
C LYS A 295 9.18 -3.45 10.90
N GLN A 296 8.74 -2.54 10.03
CA GLN A 296 8.34 -2.81 8.65
C GLN A 296 9.54 -3.12 7.76
N ASP A 297 9.32 -3.99 6.78
CA ASP A 297 10.27 -4.21 5.69
C ASP A 297 9.83 -3.46 4.44
N LEU A 298 10.80 -2.99 3.66
CA LEU A 298 10.55 -2.48 2.32
C LEU A 298 10.99 -3.53 1.30
N VAL A 299 10.08 -3.99 0.46
CA VAL A 299 10.37 -4.96 -0.59
C VAL A 299 10.01 -4.36 -1.94
N ASN A 300 10.99 -4.32 -2.85
CA ASN A 300 10.76 -3.99 -4.24
C ASN A 300 10.67 -5.26 -5.09
N ALA A 301 9.64 -5.32 -5.92
CA ALA A 301 9.51 -6.26 -7.01
C ALA A 301 9.79 -5.53 -8.33
N ASP A 302 10.93 -5.82 -8.95
CA ASP A 302 11.30 -5.39 -10.29
C ASP A 302 10.82 -6.44 -11.29
N ILE A 303 9.84 -6.04 -12.09
CA ILE A 303 9.03 -6.95 -12.89
C ILE A 303 9.54 -6.95 -14.31
N LYS A 304 10.20 -8.03 -14.69
CA LYS A 304 10.71 -8.26 -16.04
C LYS A 304 9.71 -9.09 -16.84
N SER A 305 10.01 -9.23 -18.13
CA SER A 305 9.15 -9.99 -19.04
C SER A 305 9.11 -11.51 -18.75
N THR A 306 10.13 -12.07 -18.10
CA THR A 306 10.27 -13.51 -17.82
C THR A 306 10.50 -13.85 -16.34
N ALA A 307 10.71 -12.84 -15.51
CA ALA A 307 11.11 -13.02 -14.11
C ALA A 307 10.72 -11.81 -13.27
N THR A 308 10.72 -11.97 -11.95
CA THR A 308 10.58 -10.88 -10.99
C THR A 308 11.82 -10.86 -10.11
N ASP A 309 12.61 -9.80 -10.19
CA ASP A 309 13.69 -9.58 -9.24
C ASP A 309 13.10 -8.99 -7.97
N ILE A 310 13.35 -9.64 -6.84
CA ILE A 310 12.98 -9.14 -5.52
C ILE A 310 14.21 -8.55 -4.86
N LYS A 311 14.08 -7.30 -4.43
CA LYS A 311 15.05 -6.61 -3.60
C LYS A 311 14.39 -6.24 -2.29
N ARG A 312 14.86 -6.82 -1.20
CA ARG A 312 14.49 -6.39 0.14
C ARG A 312 15.43 -5.29 0.59
N PHE A 313 14.89 -4.22 1.14
CA PHE A 313 15.64 -3.19 1.81
C PHE A 313 15.38 -3.30 3.31
N VAL A 314 16.44 -3.18 4.09
CA VAL A 314 16.40 -3.24 5.55
C VAL A 314 17.05 -2.01 6.13
N VAL A 315 16.50 -1.52 7.24
CA VAL A 315 17.22 -0.59 8.10
C VAL A 315 18.27 -1.37 8.88
N ASP A 316 19.54 -1.03 8.64
CA ASP A 316 20.69 -1.64 9.27
C ASP A 316 20.86 -1.13 10.73
N PRO A 317 21.65 -1.81 11.58
CA PRO A 317 21.83 -1.39 12.98
C PRO A 317 22.49 -0.02 13.18
N SER A 318 23.18 0.50 12.16
CA SER A 318 23.73 1.86 12.16
C SER A 318 22.73 2.90 11.67
N GLY A 319 21.55 2.46 11.23
CA GLY A 319 20.46 3.29 10.76
C GLY A 319 20.43 3.55 9.25
N GLY A 320 21.24 2.85 8.47
CA GLY A 320 21.24 2.92 7.01
C GLY A 320 20.09 2.15 6.37
N LEU A 321 19.48 2.68 5.30
CA LEU A 321 18.75 1.81 4.37
C LEU A 321 19.81 1.02 3.58
N THR A 322 19.72 -0.30 3.60
CA THR A 322 20.64 -1.18 2.86
C THR A 322 19.85 -2.21 2.05
N ALA A 323 20.39 -2.60 0.90
CA ALA A 323 19.86 -3.73 0.15
C ALA A 323 20.29 -5.03 0.83
N ALA A 324 19.31 -5.83 1.24
CA ALA A 324 19.49 -7.18 1.76
C ALA A 324 19.62 -8.19 0.58
N PRO A 325 19.83 -9.50 0.84
CA PRO A 325 19.94 -10.49 -0.22
C PRO A 325 18.76 -10.40 -1.21
N THR A 326 19.11 -10.36 -2.49
CA THR A 326 18.15 -10.30 -3.59
C THR A 326 17.90 -11.70 -4.14
N THR A 327 16.70 -11.96 -4.63
CA THR A 327 16.39 -13.19 -5.36
C THR A 327 15.69 -12.86 -6.67
N THR A 328 15.69 -13.80 -7.61
CA THR A 328 14.89 -13.71 -8.82
C THR A 328 13.87 -14.83 -8.78
N ILE A 329 12.60 -14.47 -8.80
CA ILE A 329 11.49 -15.40 -8.86
C ILE A 329 11.24 -15.72 -10.34
N PRO A 330 11.44 -16.98 -10.79
CA PRO A 330 11.02 -17.39 -12.12
C PRO A 330 9.50 -17.24 -12.21
N GLN A 331 8.99 -16.56 -13.24
CA GLN A 331 7.54 -16.45 -13.40
C GLN A 331 6.95 -17.82 -13.74
N GLY A 332 5.74 -18.08 -13.23
CA GLY A 332 4.98 -19.31 -13.54
C GLY A 332 4.47 -19.40 -14.99
N ASP A 333 4.82 -18.44 -15.87
CA ASP A 333 4.49 -18.43 -17.30
C ASP A 333 5.76 -18.29 -18.16
N THR A 334 5.90 -19.14 -19.18
CA THR A 334 7.07 -19.22 -20.07
C THR A 334 7.05 -18.24 -21.25
N ASN A 335 5.99 -17.43 -21.41
CA ASN A 335 5.75 -16.67 -22.65
C ASN A 335 6.34 -15.25 -22.72
N GLY A 336 7.17 -14.85 -21.75
CA GLY A 336 8.17 -13.78 -21.91
C GLY A 336 7.67 -12.37 -22.27
N SER A 337 6.47 -11.97 -21.82
CA SER A 337 5.91 -10.64 -22.08
C SER A 337 5.64 -9.86 -20.77
N TYR A 338 5.93 -8.56 -20.76
CA TYR A 338 5.74 -7.65 -19.62
C TYR A 338 4.30 -7.64 -19.05
N GLY A 339 3.29 -8.13 -19.77
CA GLY A 339 1.89 -8.17 -19.31
C GLY A 339 1.55 -9.36 -18.40
N ASN A 340 2.56 -10.01 -17.81
CA ASN A 340 2.40 -11.33 -17.21
C ASN A 340 2.39 -11.39 -15.68
N ILE A 341 2.54 -10.29 -14.94
CA ILE A 341 2.29 -10.34 -13.50
C ILE A 341 0.95 -9.71 -13.19
N ARG A 342 0.11 -10.49 -12.50
CA ARG A 342 -1.25 -10.07 -12.13
C ARG A 342 -1.39 -9.73 -10.65
N GLY A 343 -0.34 -9.92 -9.87
CA GLY A 343 -0.30 -9.56 -8.46
C GLY A 343 0.95 -10.10 -7.78
N VAL A 344 1.36 -9.39 -6.74
CA VAL A 344 2.40 -9.81 -5.80
C VAL A 344 1.84 -9.56 -4.41
N VAL A 345 2.12 -10.49 -3.51
CA VAL A 345 1.84 -10.36 -2.08
C VAL A 345 3.15 -10.54 -1.33
N VAL A 346 3.33 -9.71 -0.31
CA VAL A 346 4.49 -9.72 0.58
C VAL A 346 3.91 -9.90 2.00
N GLY A 347 4.48 -10.81 2.78
CA GLY A 347 3.95 -11.18 4.10
C GLY A 347 4.63 -12.42 4.67
N ASP A 348 4.24 -12.88 5.85
CA ASP A 348 4.72 -14.13 6.44
C ASP A 348 3.84 -15.30 5.98
N LEU A 349 4.11 -15.82 4.78
CA LEU A 349 3.25 -16.82 4.13
C LEU A 349 3.45 -18.23 4.73
N ASN A 350 4.60 -18.49 5.33
CA ASN A 350 4.98 -19.80 5.86
C ASN A 350 4.86 -19.89 7.41
N GLY A 351 4.70 -18.75 8.09
CA GLY A 351 4.52 -18.63 9.53
C GLY A 351 5.81 -18.63 10.36
N ASP A 352 6.92 -18.19 9.80
CA ASP A 352 8.21 -18.08 10.47
C ASP A 352 8.55 -16.64 10.92
N LYS A 353 7.62 -15.70 10.72
CA LYS A 353 7.75 -14.27 11.03
C LYS A 353 8.84 -13.57 10.23
N LEU A 354 9.25 -14.14 9.10
CA LEU A 354 10.08 -13.49 8.10
C LEU A 354 9.22 -13.06 6.90
N THR A 355 9.80 -12.19 6.07
CA THR A 355 9.10 -11.68 4.90
C THR A 355 9.26 -12.66 3.75
N ASP A 356 8.14 -13.23 3.32
CA ASP A 356 8.00 -14.01 2.10
C ASP A 356 7.39 -13.17 0.98
N VAL A 357 7.55 -13.65 -0.25
CA VAL A 357 7.00 -13.01 -1.44
C VAL A 357 6.37 -14.07 -2.34
N LEU A 358 5.12 -13.85 -2.75
CA LEU A 358 4.44 -14.64 -3.76
C LEU A 358 4.06 -13.77 -4.93
N ALA A 359 4.32 -14.24 -6.14
CA ALA A 359 3.98 -13.58 -7.40
C ALA A 359 3.10 -14.49 -8.25
N VAL A 360 1.98 -13.97 -8.76
CA VAL A 360 1.10 -14.69 -9.69
C VAL A 360 1.42 -14.32 -11.14
N GLY A 361 1.70 -15.34 -11.93
CA GLY A 361 1.93 -15.22 -13.37
C GLY A 361 0.62 -15.23 -14.17
N SER A 362 0.60 -14.57 -15.32
CA SER A 362 -0.49 -14.55 -16.28
C SER A 362 -0.29 -15.73 -17.21
N GLN A 363 -1.11 -16.77 -17.08
CA GLN A 363 -1.38 -17.59 -18.25
C GLN A 363 -2.33 -16.79 -19.12
N GLY A 364 -1.81 -16.25 -20.23
CA GLY A 364 -2.46 -15.21 -21.03
C GLY A 364 -3.96 -15.42 -21.23
N ALA A 365 -4.78 -14.56 -20.62
CA ALA A 365 -6.23 -14.38 -20.79
C ALA A 365 -7.14 -15.63 -20.83
N ASN A 366 -6.59 -16.85 -20.70
CA ASN A 366 -7.37 -18.07 -20.77
C ASN A 366 -8.03 -18.29 -19.41
N THR A 367 -9.30 -17.92 -19.34
CA THR A 367 -10.13 -18.01 -18.14
C THR A 367 -10.39 -19.45 -17.67
N THR A 368 -9.86 -20.47 -18.35
CA THR A 368 -10.08 -21.88 -18.00
C THR A 368 -8.88 -22.57 -17.36
N THR A 369 -7.66 -22.04 -17.49
CA THR A 369 -6.48 -22.68 -16.88
C THR A 369 -6.22 -22.12 -15.48
N PRO A 370 -5.96 -22.98 -14.48
CA PRO A 370 -5.59 -22.50 -13.15
C PRO A 370 -4.41 -21.52 -13.18
N SER A 371 -4.54 -20.42 -12.46
CA SER A 371 -3.45 -19.46 -12.26
C SER A 371 -2.34 -20.11 -11.44
N THR A 372 -1.11 -20.05 -11.97
CA THR A 372 0.10 -20.52 -11.30
C THR A 372 0.81 -19.37 -10.59
N PHE A 373 1.50 -19.69 -9.51
CA PHE A 373 2.29 -18.72 -8.76
C PHE A 373 3.69 -19.27 -8.46
N SER A 374 4.59 -18.36 -8.17
CA SER A 374 5.89 -18.66 -7.58
C SER A 374 5.97 -17.97 -6.23
N ILE A 375 6.46 -18.69 -5.23
CA ILE A 375 6.66 -18.20 -3.87
C ILE A 375 8.12 -18.32 -3.51
N THR A 376 8.62 -17.32 -2.80
CA THR A 376 9.98 -17.26 -2.32
C THR A 376 9.98 -16.83 -0.86
N CYS A 377 10.68 -17.62 -0.03
CA CYS A 377 10.64 -17.50 1.42
C CYS A 377 12.02 -17.19 1.95
N ASP A 378 12.07 -16.28 2.94
CA ASP A 378 13.33 -15.85 3.52
C ASP A 378 13.88 -16.94 4.45
N ARG A 379 15.06 -17.46 4.11
CA ARG A 379 15.78 -18.46 4.91
C ARG A 379 16.88 -17.82 5.76
N ASN A 380 16.85 -16.49 5.90
CA ASN A 380 17.83 -15.60 6.52
C ASN A 380 19.19 -15.55 5.78
N ALA A 381 19.80 -16.72 5.53
CA ALA A 381 21.07 -16.83 4.81
C ALA A 381 20.92 -16.88 3.28
N HIS A 382 19.72 -17.20 2.79
CA HIS A 382 19.38 -17.30 1.38
C HIS A 382 17.86 -17.20 1.22
N TRP A 383 17.38 -17.25 -0.02
CA TRP A 383 15.96 -17.36 -0.33
C TRP A 383 15.68 -18.74 -0.94
N GLU A 384 14.66 -19.44 -0.47
CA GLU A 384 14.14 -20.65 -1.11
C GLU A 384 13.00 -20.28 -2.06
N SER A 385 12.81 -20.98 -3.19
CA SER A 385 11.68 -20.72 -4.08
C SER A 385 10.96 -22.00 -4.51
N LYS A 386 9.64 -21.94 -4.62
CA LYS A 386 8.77 -23.00 -5.12
C LYS A 386 7.74 -22.47 -6.10
N ALA A 387 7.21 -23.35 -6.94
CA ALA A 387 6.09 -23.07 -7.81
C ALA A 387 4.82 -23.77 -7.28
N GLY A 388 3.68 -23.10 -7.41
CA GLY A 388 2.38 -23.59 -6.98
C GLY A 388 1.26 -23.21 -7.95
N SER A 389 0.05 -23.59 -7.60
CA SER A 389 -1.18 -23.27 -8.36
C SER A 389 -2.32 -23.00 -7.41
N PHE A 390 -3.16 -22.00 -7.75
CA PHE A 390 -4.37 -21.68 -7.01
C PHE A 390 -5.53 -22.65 -7.28
N GLY A 391 -5.38 -23.56 -8.25
CA GLY A 391 -6.47 -24.42 -8.72
C GLY A 391 -7.63 -23.68 -9.41
N THR A 392 -7.65 -22.35 -9.33
CA THR A 392 -8.66 -21.44 -9.88
C THR A 392 -8.03 -20.57 -10.96
N ALA A 393 -8.76 -20.31 -12.04
CA ALA A 393 -8.30 -19.44 -13.12
C ALA A 393 -8.50 -17.96 -12.77
N SER A 394 -7.81 -17.07 -13.50
CA SER A 394 -8.01 -15.62 -13.44
C SER A 394 -7.72 -14.96 -12.07
N VAL A 395 -6.86 -15.58 -11.26
CA VAL A 395 -6.37 -15.01 -9.99
C VAL A 395 -5.43 -13.83 -10.28
N ARG A 396 -5.71 -12.69 -9.63
CA ARG A 396 -5.04 -11.38 -9.79
C ARG A 396 -5.29 -10.49 -8.56
N ASP A 397 -4.70 -9.29 -8.55
CA ASP A 397 -4.91 -8.24 -7.55
C ASP A 397 -4.75 -8.74 -6.11
N LEU A 398 -3.60 -9.31 -5.81
CA LEU A 398 -3.33 -9.94 -4.52
C LEU A 398 -3.17 -8.89 -3.40
N ARG A 399 -3.62 -9.23 -2.20
CA ARG A 399 -3.38 -8.49 -0.95
C ARG A 399 -3.02 -9.45 0.18
N PRO A 400 -2.10 -9.06 1.08
CA PRO A 400 -1.89 -9.80 2.31
C PRO A 400 -3.09 -9.63 3.23
N ILE A 401 -3.44 -10.69 3.96
CA ILE A 401 -4.43 -10.65 5.03
C ILE A 401 -4.08 -11.72 6.07
N ASP A 402 -4.15 -11.41 7.35
CA ASP A 402 -4.20 -12.43 8.40
C ASP A 402 -5.68 -12.79 8.60
N TYR A 403 -6.15 -13.78 7.83
CA TYR A 403 -7.56 -14.11 7.77
C TYR A 403 -8.00 -14.93 8.96
N ASP A 404 -7.16 -15.77 9.56
CA ASP A 404 -7.56 -16.60 10.69
C ASP A 404 -7.10 -16.08 12.06
N GLY A 405 -6.18 -15.11 12.09
CA GLY A 405 -5.66 -14.47 13.29
C GLY A 405 -4.48 -15.23 13.91
N ASP A 406 -3.87 -16.16 13.18
CA ASP A 406 -2.73 -16.95 13.67
C ASP A 406 -1.37 -16.25 13.50
N GLY A 407 -1.37 -15.06 12.89
CA GLY A 407 -0.18 -14.25 12.62
C GLY A 407 0.52 -14.60 11.32
N ARG A 408 0.04 -15.59 10.57
CA ARG A 408 0.46 -15.89 9.20
C ARG A 408 -0.30 -15.02 8.21
N THR A 409 0.27 -14.90 7.03
CA THR A 409 -0.33 -14.17 5.92
C THR A 409 -1.03 -15.15 4.99
N GLU A 410 -2.34 -15.01 4.87
CA GLU A 410 -3.13 -15.49 3.75
C GLU A 410 -3.09 -14.50 2.58
N VAL A 411 -3.51 -15.00 1.41
CA VAL A 411 -3.59 -14.24 0.17
C VAL A 411 -5.04 -13.98 -0.17
N LEU A 412 -5.48 -12.73 -0.02
CA LEU A 412 -6.73 -12.26 -0.60
C LEU A 412 -6.51 -11.99 -2.10
N ALA A 413 -7.37 -12.54 -2.96
CA ALA A 413 -7.19 -12.46 -4.39
C ALA A 413 -8.51 -12.19 -5.14
N ASN A 414 -8.43 -11.39 -6.19
CA ASN A 414 -9.48 -11.27 -7.20
C ASN A 414 -9.41 -12.50 -8.12
N ALA A 415 -10.47 -13.31 -8.16
CA ALA A 415 -10.53 -14.55 -8.91
C ALA A 415 -11.78 -14.58 -9.79
N GLY A 416 -11.66 -13.96 -10.97
CA GLY A 416 -12.78 -13.85 -11.92
C GLY A 416 -13.83 -12.84 -11.46
N ALA A 417 -14.97 -13.34 -10.98
CA ALA A 417 -16.10 -12.54 -10.46
C ALA A 417 -16.21 -12.60 -8.92
N ASP A 418 -15.29 -13.32 -8.28
CA ASP A 418 -15.27 -13.53 -6.84
C ASP A 418 -13.97 -12.96 -6.24
N VAL A 419 -14.00 -12.74 -4.94
CA VAL A 419 -12.79 -12.53 -4.14
C VAL A 419 -12.59 -13.80 -3.29
N ILE A 420 -11.39 -14.37 -3.32
CA ILE A 420 -11.05 -15.62 -2.63
C ILE A 420 -9.88 -15.38 -1.69
N ILE A 421 -9.87 -16.03 -0.53
CA ILE A 421 -8.74 -16.08 0.39
C ILE A 421 -8.09 -17.45 0.30
N TYR A 422 -6.77 -17.46 0.08
CA TYR A 422 -5.95 -18.66 0.05
C TYR A 422 -4.96 -18.69 1.19
N SER A 423 -4.88 -19.82 1.89
CA SER A 423 -3.73 -20.15 2.76
C SER A 423 -2.69 -20.93 1.97
N ILE A 424 -1.40 -20.64 2.17
CA ILE A 424 -0.29 -21.26 1.43
C ILE A 424 0.44 -22.26 2.35
N GLN A 425 0.30 -23.57 2.07
CA GLN A 425 0.75 -24.67 2.93
C GLN A 425 1.59 -25.75 2.23
#